data_AF-A0A3A2I1D9-F1
#
_entry.id   AF-A0A3A2I1D9-F1
#
_cell.length_a   1.000
_cell.length_b   1.000
_cell.length_c   1.000
_cell.angle_alpha   90.00
_cell.angle_beta   90.00
_cell.angle_gamma   90.00
#
_symmetry.space_group_name_H-M   'P 1'
#
loop_
_entity.id
_entity.type
_entity.pdbx_description
1 polymer ?
#
loop_
_entity_poly.entity_id
_entity_poly.type
_entity_poly.pdbx_seq_one_letter_code
_entity_poly.pdbx_strand_id
1 'polypeptide(L)'
;MITSANRTHQNQQGQRTKTTAKVTLNPETRTATFGSRVDYAVPSADLDVVDTGVYWQAKGEEGRLLFNDSRVGDRGTDKEVSSDHRFVWATVKID
;
A
#
# COMPACT_ATOMS: atom_id res chain seq x y z
N MET A 1 20.45 12.14 5.47
CA MET A 1 19.88 11.83 6.79
C MET A 1 18.58 12.62 6.93
N ILE A 2 17.43 11.95 6.91
CA ILE A 2 16.15 12.59 7.24
C ILE A 2 15.75 12.02 8.60
N THR A 3 15.83 12.86 9.63
CA THR A 3 15.37 12.56 10.99
C THR A 3 13.85 12.68 11.04
N SER A 4 13.15 11.57 11.23
CA SER A 4 11.72 11.57 11.51
C SER A 4 11.46 12.06 12.93
N ALA A 5 10.92 13.27 13.07
CA ALA A 5 10.48 13.81 14.34
C ALA A 5 9.07 13.28 14.68
N ASN A 6 8.96 12.52 15.78
CA ASN A 6 7.67 12.19 16.38
C ASN A 6 7.06 13.48 16.96
N ARG A 7 6.04 14.04 16.31
CA ARG A 7 5.25 15.16 16.85
C ARG A 7 4.06 14.60 17.62
N THR A 8 4.16 14.59 18.95
CA THR A 8 3.07 14.19 19.86
C THR A 8 2.19 15.40 20.17
N HIS A 9 0.95 15.43 19.71
CA HIS A 9 -0.07 16.36 20.23
C HIS A 9 -0.72 15.74 21.47
N GLN A 10 -0.51 16.35 22.64
CA GLN A 10 -1.23 16.00 23.86
C GLN A 10 -2.53 16.82 23.94
N ASN A 11 -3.67 16.16 24.19
CA ASN A 11 -4.89 16.83 24.64
C ASN A 11 -4.92 16.85 26.19
N GLN A 12 -5.58 17.86 26.76
CA GLN A 12 -5.49 18.27 28.18
C GLN A 12 -6.18 17.32 29.18
N GLN A 13 -6.31 16.03 28.90
CA GLN A 13 -7.00 15.08 29.80
C GLN A 13 -6.22 13.79 30.07
N GLY A 14 -4.92 13.73 29.77
CA GLY A 14 -4.04 12.64 30.23
C GLY A 14 -4.38 11.23 29.71
N GLN A 15 -5.37 11.09 28.83
CA GLN A 15 -5.72 9.83 28.21
C GLN A 15 -5.03 9.70 26.86
N ARG A 16 -4.07 8.78 26.78
CA ARG A 16 -3.48 8.32 25.52
C ARG A 16 -4.55 7.57 24.72
N THR A 17 -5.34 8.27 23.92
CA THR A 17 -6.21 7.63 22.93
C THR A 17 -5.33 7.06 21.82
N LYS A 18 -5.02 5.77 21.88
CA LYS A 18 -4.21 5.05 20.89
C LYS A 18 -5.08 4.72 19.68
N THR A 19 -5.58 5.72 18.98
CA THR A 19 -6.36 5.54 17.74
C THR A 19 -5.40 5.19 16.61
N THR A 20 -4.94 3.93 16.57
CA THR A 20 -4.01 3.44 15.55
C THR A 20 -4.81 2.88 14.37
N ALA A 21 -5.60 3.72 13.69
CA ALA A 21 -5.86 3.43 12.29
C ALA A 21 -4.52 3.68 11.58
N LYS A 22 -3.76 2.62 11.32
CA LYS A 22 -2.53 2.70 10.54
C LYS A 22 -2.93 3.11 9.12
N VAL A 23 -3.00 4.42 8.88
CA VAL A 23 -3.21 4.98 7.55
C VAL A 23 -2.05 4.48 6.70
N THR A 24 -2.36 3.78 5.62
CA THR A 24 -1.36 3.43 4.63
C THR A 24 -0.88 4.75 4.02
N LEU A 25 0.30 5.18 4.38
CA LEU A 25 0.95 6.31 3.73
C LEU A 25 1.30 5.89 2.30
N ASN A 26 0.89 6.72 1.34
CA ASN A 26 1.23 6.66 -0.09
C ASN A 26 0.88 5.33 -0.80
N PRO A 27 -0.40 4.91 -0.78
CA PRO A 27 -0.82 3.68 -1.46
C PRO A 27 -0.43 3.67 -2.95
N GLU A 28 -0.47 4.81 -3.62
CA GLU A 28 -0.14 4.96 -5.04
C GLU A 28 1.33 4.66 -5.39
N THR A 29 2.25 4.67 -4.42
CA THR A 29 3.67 4.38 -4.67
C THR A 29 4.21 3.18 -3.90
N ARG A 30 3.56 2.78 -2.80
CA ARG A 30 4.03 1.67 -1.98
C ARG A 30 3.68 0.33 -2.61
N THR A 31 4.68 -0.40 -3.08
CA THR A 31 4.48 -1.71 -3.72
C THR A 31 4.86 -2.88 -2.84
N ALA A 32 5.68 -2.68 -1.80
CA ALA A 32 6.07 -3.75 -0.88
C ALA A 32 5.67 -3.49 0.59
N THR A 33 5.57 -4.57 1.37
CA THR A 33 5.30 -4.53 2.82
C THR A 33 6.32 -3.70 3.59
N PHE A 34 7.59 -3.67 3.16
CA PHE A 34 8.66 -2.85 3.75
C PHE A 34 8.59 -1.36 3.40
N GLY A 35 7.61 -0.93 2.60
CA GLY A 35 7.28 0.49 2.43
C GLY A 35 7.90 1.18 1.22
N SER A 36 8.78 0.52 0.47
CA SER A 36 9.40 1.09 -0.74
C SER A 36 8.60 0.79 -2.00
N ARG A 37 8.87 1.59 -3.05
CA ARG A 37 8.48 1.30 -4.44
C ARG A 37 9.58 0.49 -5.11
N VAL A 38 9.34 -0.81 -5.27
CA VAL A 38 10.31 -1.73 -5.88
C VAL A 38 9.78 -2.43 -7.12
N ASP A 39 8.49 -2.27 -7.43
CA ASP A 39 7.83 -2.88 -8.57
C ASP A 39 7.41 -1.80 -9.58
N TYR A 40 7.63 -2.08 -10.86
CA TYR A 40 7.38 -1.16 -11.96
C TYR A 40 6.83 -1.93 -13.17
N ALA A 41 5.76 -1.41 -13.77
CA ALA A 41 5.38 -1.74 -15.14
C ALA A 41 5.93 -0.64 -16.04
N VAL A 42 6.90 -0.97 -16.90
CA VAL A 42 7.60 0.00 -17.76
C VAL A 42 7.29 -0.34 -19.23
N PRO A 43 6.36 0.38 -19.87
CA PRO A 43 6.08 0.21 -21.30
C PRO A 43 7.26 0.62 -22.18
N SER A 44 7.25 0.14 -23.43
CA SER A 44 8.13 0.65 -24.48
C SER A 44 7.91 2.15 -24.68
N ALA A 45 8.96 2.86 -25.10
CA ALA A 45 8.95 4.33 -25.19
C ALA A 45 7.98 4.91 -26.23
N ASP A 46 7.54 4.09 -27.17
CA ASP A 46 6.60 4.40 -28.25
C ASP A 46 5.14 4.09 -27.91
N LEU A 47 4.87 3.55 -26.71
CA LEU A 47 3.51 3.26 -26.25
C LEU A 47 2.94 4.39 -25.40
N ASP A 48 1.71 4.78 -25.73
CA ASP A 48 0.95 5.75 -24.94
C ASP A 48 0.36 5.10 -23.69
N VAL A 49 0.75 5.60 -22.52
CA VAL A 49 0.19 5.17 -21.23
C VAL A 49 -1.09 5.96 -20.94
N VAL A 50 -2.21 5.26 -20.83
CA VAL A 50 -3.53 5.87 -20.60
C VAL A 50 -3.95 5.83 -19.14
N ASP A 51 -3.47 4.86 -18.38
CA ASP A 51 -3.78 4.74 -16.95
C ASP A 51 -2.72 3.88 -16.24
N THR A 52 -2.55 4.08 -14.94
CA THR A 52 -1.59 3.33 -14.11
C THR A 52 -2.11 3.17 -12.70
N GLY A 53 -1.63 2.15 -11.99
CA GLY A 53 -1.98 2.02 -10.59
C GLY A 53 -1.20 0.97 -9.81
N VAL A 54 -1.40 1.06 -8.50
CA VAL A 54 -1.06 0.02 -7.54
C VAL A 54 -2.36 -0.50 -6.95
N TYR A 55 -2.53 -1.81 -6.95
CA TYR A 55 -3.76 -2.43 -6.47
C TYR A 55 -3.87 -2.39 -4.93
N TRP A 56 -4.95 -1.78 -4.45
CA TRP A 56 -5.30 -1.69 -3.03
C TRP A 56 -6.76 -2.02 -2.78
N GLN A 57 -7.02 -3.18 -2.19
CA GLN A 57 -8.36 -3.54 -1.73
C GLN A 57 -8.74 -2.78 -0.45
N ALA A 58 -10.00 -2.35 -0.41
CA ALA A 58 -10.66 -1.95 0.82
C ALA A 58 -10.86 -3.17 1.76
N LYS A 59 -11.33 -2.92 2.98
CA LYS A 59 -11.63 -4.00 3.93
C LYS A 59 -12.95 -4.67 3.52
N GLY A 60 -12.95 -5.98 3.37
CA GLY A 60 -14.16 -6.77 3.03
C GLY A 60 -14.36 -7.04 1.53
N GLU A 61 -13.54 -6.44 0.67
CA GLU A 61 -13.62 -6.63 -0.79
C GLU A 61 -12.99 -7.96 -1.24
N GLU A 62 -13.52 -8.50 -2.34
CA GLU A 62 -12.92 -9.65 -3.01
C GLU A 62 -11.48 -9.30 -3.47
N GLY A 63 -10.56 -10.26 -3.33
CA GLY A 63 -9.13 -10.05 -3.61
C GLY A 63 -8.32 -9.51 -2.43
N ARG A 64 -8.94 -9.33 -1.26
CA ARG A 64 -8.25 -8.87 -0.05
C ARG A 64 -7.11 -9.78 0.43
N LEU A 65 -7.18 -11.08 0.13
CA LEU A 65 -6.17 -12.07 0.49
C LEU A 65 -5.04 -12.18 -0.55
N LEU A 66 -5.03 -11.37 -1.60
CA LEU A 66 -3.97 -11.45 -2.62
C LEU A 66 -2.63 -10.89 -2.13
N PHE A 67 -2.63 -10.06 -1.09
CA PHE A 67 -1.41 -9.43 -0.58
C PHE A 67 -1.41 -9.29 0.94
N ASN A 68 -0.20 -9.31 1.52
CA ASN A 68 0.06 -9.12 2.94
C ASN A 68 -0.35 -7.71 3.38
N ASP A 69 -1.31 -7.63 4.29
CA ASP A 69 -1.84 -6.37 4.80
C ASP A 69 -2.45 -6.53 6.19
N SER A 70 -2.03 -5.70 7.14
CA SER A 70 -2.50 -5.75 8.53
C SER A 70 -4.02 -5.62 8.71
N ARG A 71 -4.77 -5.05 7.75
CA ARG A 71 -6.24 -4.95 7.87
C ARG A 71 -6.97 -6.24 7.43
N VAL A 72 -6.23 -7.27 7.01
CA VAL A 72 -6.73 -8.64 6.78
C VAL A 72 -7.05 -9.35 8.11
N GLY A 73 -6.50 -8.87 9.24
CA GLY A 73 -6.78 -9.39 10.58
C GLY A 73 -5.73 -10.41 11.00
N ASP A 74 -6.18 -11.51 11.61
CA ASP A 74 -5.29 -12.60 12.08
C ASP A 74 -4.65 -13.39 10.92
N ARG A 75 -5.07 -13.10 9.69
CA ARG A 75 -4.49 -13.65 8.47
C ARG A 75 -3.63 -12.61 7.75
N GLY A 76 -2.69 -13.10 6.96
CA GLY A 76 -1.94 -12.28 6.02
C GLY A 76 -0.53 -11.96 6.43
N THR A 77 0.10 -12.79 7.26
CA THR A 77 1.54 -12.73 7.52
C THR A 77 2.35 -13.82 6.83
N ASP A 78 1.73 -14.76 6.12
CA ASP A 78 2.42 -15.94 5.55
C ASP A 78 1.71 -16.50 4.28
N LYS A 79 1.64 -17.83 4.12
CA LYS A 79 1.05 -18.54 2.96
C LYS A 79 -0.46 -18.34 2.77
N GLU A 80 -1.08 -17.60 3.68
CA GLU A 80 -2.49 -17.23 3.65
C GLU A 80 -2.77 -16.09 2.65
N VAL A 81 -1.72 -15.40 2.22
CA VAL A 81 -1.78 -14.37 1.20
C VAL A 81 -0.85 -14.69 0.03
N SER A 82 -1.22 -14.24 -1.16
CA SER A 82 -0.49 -14.60 -2.37
C SER A 82 0.86 -13.89 -2.51
N SER A 83 1.04 -12.70 -1.91
CA SER A 83 2.30 -11.93 -2.04
C SER A 83 2.51 -10.92 -0.91
N ASP A 84 3.77 -10.55 -0.65
CA ASP A 84 4.18 -9.37 0.14
C ASP A 84 4.48 -8.14 -0.74
N HIS A 85 4.32 -8.29 -2.05
CA HIS A 85 4.31 -7.22 -3.05
C HIS A 85 2.88 -6.97 -3.54
N ARG A 86 2.69 -5.82 -4.19
CA ARG A 86 1.40 -5.39 -4.75
C ARG A 86 1.44 -5.42 -6.25
N PHE A 87 0.30 -5.76 -6.83
CA PHE A 87 0.12 -5.71 -8.28
C PHE A 87 0.23 -4.25 -8.76
N VAL A 88 1.20 -4.02 -9.63
CA VAL A 88 1.42 -2.76 -10.33
C VAL A 88 1.02 -2.96 -11.79
N TRP A 89 0.26 -2.03 -12.33
CA TRP A 89 -0.22 -2.12 -13.70
C TRP A 89 -0.11 -0.77 -14.42
N ALA A 90 -0.02 -0.87 -15.74
CA ALA A 90 -0.15 0.22 -16.67
C ALA A 90 -1.06 -0.24 -17.81
N THR A 91 -2.05 0.56 -18.15
CA THR A 91 -2.86 0.37 -19.35
C THR A 91 -2.21 1.19 -20.46
N VAL A 92 -1.98 0.55 -21.60
CA VAL A 92 -1.39 1.16 -22.79
C VAL A 92 -2.38 1.14 -23.94
N LYS A 93 -2.31 2.17 -24.78
CA LYS A 93 -3.02 2.20 -26.06
C LYS A 93 -2.13 1.59 -27.14
N ILE A 94 -2.72 0.73 -27.96
CA ILE A 94 -2.09 0.15 -29.16
C ILE A 94 -2.83 0.72 -30.36
N ASP A 95 -2.10 1.17 -31.36
CA ASP A 95 -2.63 1.68 -32.63
C ASP A 95 -2.81 0.56 -33.68
#